data_AF-A0A957HHS9-F1
#
_entry.id   AF-A0A957HHS9-F1
#
_cell.length_a   1.000
_cell.length_b   1.000
_cell.length_c   1.000
_cell.angle_alpha   90.00
_cell.angle_beta   90.00
_cell.angle_gamma   90.00
#
_symmetry.space_group_name_H-M   'P 1'
#
loop_
_entity.id
_entity.type
_entity.pdbx_description
1 polymer ?
#
loop_
_entity_poly.entity_id
_entity_poly.type
_entity_poly.pdbx_seq_one_letter_code
_entity_poly.pdbx_strand_id
1 'polypeptide(L)'
;MKVISQFALLILVVALLFLAFTGNLFSSSPLVIAGQVLAVLLAVWARRSFPAQFSIQAAPAGGGIISSGPYHFIRHPMYAAALLLIWVSIAGHWSLLNAGIGVGVTAVILIRIAAEETLLQASYPDYLAYAGQTKRLVPFLF
;
A
#
# COMPACT_ATOMS: atom_id res chain seq x y z
N MET A 1 16.43 -4.15 -6.98
CA MET A 1 15.16 -4.27 -6.22
C MET A 1 15.18 -3.59 -4.85
N LYS A 2 16.27 -3.66 -4.07
CA LYS A 2 16.46 -2.90 -2.81
C LYS A 2 16.29 -1.37 -2.99
N VAL A 3 16.95 -0.82 -4.00
CA VAL A 3 16.90 0.61 -4.34
C VAL A 3 15.47 1.08 -4.58
N ILE A 4 14.70 0.36 -5.41
CA ILE A 4 13.31 0.71 -5.75
C ILE A 4 12.40 0.69 -4.50
N SER A 5 12.65 -0.19 -3.53
CA SER A 5 11.88 -0.24 -2.27
C SER A 5 12.18 0.92 -1.34
N GLN A 6 13.45 1.32 -1.27
CA GLN A 6 13.89 2.48 -0.51
C GLN A 6 13.39 3.76 -1.15
N PHE A 7 13.40 3.85 -2.48
CA PHE A 7 12.85 4.98 -3.22
C PHE A 7 11.33 5.10 -3.06
N ALA A 8 10.56 4.01 -3.11
CA ALA A 8 9.11 4.07 -2.90
C ALA A 8 8.72 4.49 -1.47
N LEU A 9 9.43 3.97 -0.46
CA LEU A 9 9.26 4.40 0.93
C LEU A 9 9.64 5.87 1.09
N LEU A 10 10.75 6.29 0.49
CA LEU A 10 11.22 7.66 0.56
C LEU A 10 10.25 8.62 -0.14
N ILE A 11 9.70 8.26 -1.29
CA ILE A 11 8.65 9.02 -1.98
C ILE A 11 7.39 9.12 -1.10
N LEU A 12 6.98 8.02 -0.46
CA LEU A 12 5.83 8.03 0.44
C LEU A 12 6.06 8.95 1.65
N VAL A 13 7.23 8.85 2.29
CA VAL A 13 7.61 9.70 3.43
C VAL A 13 7.72 11.17 3.01
N VAL A 14 8.34 11.45 1.86
CA VAL A 14 8.46 12.82 1.32
C VAL A 14 7.08 13.39 0.98
N ALA A 15 6.19 12.62 0.37
CA ALA A 15 4.82 13.05 0.08
C ALA A 15 4.04 13.36 1.37
N LEU A 16 4.17 12.52 2.40
CA LEU A 16 3.54 12.74 3.70
C LEU A 16 4.12 13.97 4.42
N LEU A 17 5.44 14.15 4.40
CA LEU A 17 6.09 15.32 4.99
C LEU A 17 5.72 16.60 4.25
N PHE A 18 5.63 16.56 2.91
CA PHE A 18 5.19 17.70 2.11
C PHE A 18 3.74 18.11 2.41
N LEU A 19 2.83 17.13 2.49
CA LEU A 19 1.44 17.39 2.87
C LEU A 19 1.32 17.91 4.32
N ALA A 20 2.15 17.40 5.24
CA ALA A 20 2.21 17.88 6.62
C ALA A 20 2.72 19.33 6.70
N PHE A 21 3.81 19.64 6.00
CA PHE A 21 4.40 20.99 5.96
C PHE A 21 3.49 22.02 5.28
N THR A 22 2.70 21.60 4.30
CA THR A 22 1.76 22.50 3.61
C THR A 22 0.44 22.68 4.35
N GLY A 23 0.25 22.06 5.52
CA GLY A 23 -0.99 22.11 6.29
C GLY A 23 -2.17 21.38 5.63
N ASN A 24 -1.93 20.67 4.52
CA ASN A 24 -2.94 19.97 3.74
C ASN A 24 -3.12 18.51 4.18
N LEU A 25 -2.39 18.07 5.21
CA LEU A 25 -2.51 16.71 5.74
C LEU A 25 -3.77 16.54 6.60
N PHE A 26 -4.16 17.56 7.36
CA PHE A 26 -5.32 17.50 8.25
C PHE A 26 -6.40 18.47 7.75
N SER A 27 -7.44 17.91 7.16
CA SER A 27 -8.63 18.69 6.79
C SER A 27 -9.61 18.72 7.96
N SER A 28 -10.30 19.84 8.18
CA SER A 28 -11.38 19.96 9.17
C SER A 28 -12.62 19.12 8.83
N SER A 29 -12.67 18.52 7.63
CA SER A 29 -13.78 17.69 7.18
C SER A 29 -13.80 16.33 7.91
N PRO A 30 -14.88 16.00 8.64
CA PRO A 30 -15.01 14.70 9.32
C PRO A 30 -14.88 13.50 8.37
N LEU A 31 -15.29 13.64 7.11
CA LEU A 31 -15.19 12.58 6.10
C LEU A 31 -13.74 12.28 5.72
N VAL A 32 -12.91 13.33 5.58
CA VAL A 32 -11.48 13.18 5.28
C VAL A 32 -10.78 12.50 6.45
N ILE A 33 -11.05 12.96 7.68
CA ILE A 33 -10.49 12.36 8.89
C ILE A 33 -10.90 10.88 9.00
N ALA A 34 -12.17 10.56 8.78
CA ALA A 34 -12.65 9.17 8.81
C ALA A 34 -11.92 8.28 7.80
N GLY A 35 -11.72 8.76 6.56
CA GLY A 35 -10.98 8.02 5.54
C GLY A 35 -9.50 7.82 5.89
N GLN A 36 -8.85 8.83 6.50
CA GLN A 36 -7.47 8.71 6.97
C GLN A 36 -7.34 7.72 8.13
N VAL A 37 -8.28 7.74 9.08
CA VAL A 37 -8.34 6.77 10.18
C VAL A 37 -8.50 5.35 9.64
N LEU A 38 -9.41 5.14 8.68
CA LEU A 38 -9.59 3.83 8.03
C LEU A 38 -8.31 3.35 7.33
N ALA A 39 -7.61 4.24 6.63
CA ALA A 39 -6.33 3.93 6.00
C ALA A 39 -5.27 3.49 7.03
N VAL A 40 -5.16 4.22 8.14
CA VAL A 40 -4.23 3.86 9.23
C VAL A 40 -4.61 2.53 9.88
N LEU A 41 -5.90 2.30 10.15
CA LEU A 41 -6.37 1.04 10.72
C LEU A 41 -6.04 -0.15 9.81
N LEU A 42 -6.26 -0.01 8.49
CA LEU A 42 -5.89 -1.03 7.52
C LEU A 42 -4.38 -1.28 7.49
N ALA A 43 -3.56 -0.23 7.52
CA ALA A 43 -2.11 -0.35 7.57
C ALA A 43 -1.62 -1.05 8.86
N VAL A 44 -2.21 -0.73 10.01
CA VAL A 44 -1.89 -1.37 11.30
C VAL A 44 -2.31 -2.84 11.28
N TRP A 45 -3.50 -3.16 10.79
CA TRP A 45 -3.98 -4.54 10.68
C TRP A 45 -3.09 -5.38 9.75
N ALA A 46 -2.70 -4.80 8.60
CA ALA A 46 -1.75 -5.43 7.68
C ALA A 46 -0.40 -5.65 8.35
N ARG A 47 0.15 -4.63 9.02
CA ARG A 47 1.45 -4.75 9.68
C ARG A 47 1.46 -5.76 10.82
N ARG A 48 0.39 -5.86 11.61
CA ARG A 48 0.27 -6.87 12.68
C ARG A 48 0.10 -8.29 12.16
N SER A 49 -0.42 -8.45 10.94
CA SER A 49 -0.58 -9.77 10.30
C SER A 49 0.72 -10.29 9.70
N PHE A 50 1.75 -9.44 9.59
CA PHE A 50 3.11 -9.84 9.23
C PHE A 50 3.88 -10.35 10.45
N PRO A 51 4.36 -11.61 10.47
CA PRO A 51 5.25 -12.09 11.52
C PRO A 51 6.57 -11.31 11.54
N ALA A 52 7.12 -11.05 12.73
CA ALA A 52 8.35 -10.26 12.93
C ALA A 52 9.60 -10.81 12.20
N GLN A 53 9.54 -12.03 11.68
CA GLN A 53 10.62 -12.72 10.97
C GLN A 53 10.56 -12.57 9.44
N PHE A 54 9.51 -11.94 8.89
CA PHE A 54 9.43 -11.69 7.47
C PHE A 54 10.32 -10.51 7.07
N SER A 55 11.42 -10.83 6.42
CA SER A 55 12.28 -9.85 5.77
C SER A 55 11.47 -9.06 4.75
N ILE A 56 11.72 -7.75 4.66
CA ILE A 56 11.26 -6.87 3.57
C ILE A 56 11.78 -7.36 2.20
N GLN A 57 12.69 -8.33 2.21
CA GLN A 57 13.12 -9.07 1.05
C GLN A 57 12.11 -10.20 0.81
N ALA A 58 11.50 -10.21 -0.37
CA ALA A 58 10.90 -11.38 -0.98
C ALA A 58 11.96 -12.47 -1.22
N ALA A 59 12.64 -12.89 -0.15
CA ALA A 59 13.56 -13.98 -0.09
C ALA A 59 12.89 -15.01 0.84
N PRO A 60 12.75 -16.27 0.41
CA PRO A 60 12.12 -17.30 1.20
C PRO A 60 13.02 -17.63 2.39
N ALA A 61 12.87 -16.89 3.48
CA ALA A 61 13.40 -17.25 4.79
C ALA A 61 12.50 -18.33 5.41
N GLY A 62 12.29 -19.45 4.68
CA GLY A 62 11.53 -20.62 5.14
C GLY A 62 10.05 -20.42 5.49
N GLY A 63 9.51 -19.19 5.45
CA GLY A 63 8.12 -18.88 5.77
C GLY A 63 7.22 -18.92 4.53
N GLY A 64 6.08 -19.61 4.63
CA GLY A 64 5.07 -19.66 3.56
C GLY A 64 4.34 -18.33 3.33
N ILE A 65 3.44 -18.31 2.34
CA ILE A 65 2.65 -17.12 2.01
C ILE A 65 1.73 -16.75 3.17
N ILE A 66 1.75 -15.48 3.56
CA ILE A 66 0.83 -14.94 4.56
C ILE A 66 -0.54 -14.75 3.91
N SER A 67 -1.52 -15.50 4.38
CA SER A 67 -2.92 -15.44 3.93
C SER A 67 -3.90 -15.13 5.06
N SER A 68 -3.40 -14.67 6.21
CA SER A 68 -4.19 -14.34 7.40
C SER A 68 -4.45 -12.83 7.53
N GLY A 69 -5.50 -12.47 8.27
CA GLY A 69 -5.87 -11.07 8.47
C GLY A 69 -6.32 -10.40 7.15
N PRO A 70 -5.85 -9.18 6.82
CA PRO A 70 -6.26 -8.50 5.60
C PRO A 70 -5.73 -9.19 4.32
N TYR A 71 -4.65 -9.96 4.45
CA TYR A 71 -4.08 -10.74 3.35
C TYR A 71 -5.02 -11.85 2.87
N HIS A 72 -5.99 -12.25 3.68
CA HIS A 72 -7.05 -13.15 3.25
C HIS A 72 -7.96 -12.54 2.17
N PHE A 73 -8.08 -11.20 2.15
CA PHE A 73 -8.99 -10.50 1.24
C PHE A 73 -8.22 -9.81 0.10
N ILE A 74 -7.09 -9.17 0.43
CA ILE A 74 -6.33 -8.31 -0.48
C ILE A 74 -4.85 -8.68 -0.36
N ARG A 75 -4.17 -8.94 -1.49
CA ARG A 75 -2.75 -9.31 -1.55
C ARG A 75 -1.82 -8.21 -1.06
N HIS A 76 -2.18 -6.95 -1.32
CA HIS A 76 -1.36 -5.79 -0.99
C HIS A 76 -2.09 -4.76 -0.13
N PRO A 77 -2.53 -5.12 1.10
CA PRO A 77 -3.34 -4.25 1.94
C PRO A 77 -2.58 -3.02 2.44
N MET A 78 -1.25 -3.10 2.57
CA MET A 78 -0.41 -1.93 2.85
C MET A 78 -0.41 -0.90 1.70
N TYR A 79 -0.35 -1.35 0.45
CA TYR A 79 -0.43 -0.45 -0.70
C TYR A 79 -1.83 0.14 -0.84
N ALA A 80 -2.88 -0.65 -0.56
CA ALA A 80 -4.25 -0.16 -0.51
C ALA A 80 -4.44 0.93 0.55
N ALA A 81 -3.90 0.73 1.76
CA ALA A 81 -3.91 1.73 2.82
C ALA A 81 -3.18 3.03 2.42
N ALA A 82 -2.00 2.92 1.79
CA ALA A 82 -1.24 4.07 1.33
C ALA A 82 -2.00 4.88 0.26
N LEU A 83 -2.60 4.20 -0.72
CA LEU A 83 -3.41 4.84 -1.75
C LEU A 83 -4.65 5.51 -1.16
N LEU A 84 -5.35 4.84 -0.24
CA LEU A 84 -6.52 5.41 0.44
C LEU A 84 -6.14 6.69 1.20
N LEU A 85 -5.03 6.67 1.95
CA LEU A 85 -4.55 7.82 2.69
C LEU A 85 -4.24 9.01 1.76
N ILE A 86 -3.54 8.75 0.65
CA ILE A 86 -3.17 9.78 -0.32
C ILE A 86 -4.42 10.38 -0.98
N TRP A 87 -5.30 9.55 -1.53
CA TRP A 87 -6.46 10.02 -2.28
C TRP A 87 -7.49 10.73 -1.40
N VAL A 88 -7.70 10.27 -0.17
CA VAL A 88 -8.56 10.97 0.80
C VAL A 88 -7.98 12.34 1.19
N SER A 89 -6.65 12.43 1.37
CA SER A 89 -5.98 13.70 1.68
C SER A 89 -6.05 14.68 0.50
N ILE A 90 -5.84 14.19 -0.74
CA ILE A 90 -6.01 14.99 -1.96
C ILE A 90 -7.46 15.46 -2.12
N ALA A 91 -8.45 14.62 -1.82
CA ALA A 91 -9.86 15.02 -1.87
C ALA A 91 -10.19 16.13 -0.87
N GLY A 92 -9.54 16.16 0.29
CA GLY A 92 -9.68 17.24 1.27
C GLY A 92 -9.06 18.58 0.83
N HIS A 93 -8.02 18.53 0.00
CA HIS A 93 -7.30 19.70 -0.51
C HIS A 93 -7.07 19.58 -2.02
N TRP A 94 -8.17 19.63 -2.78
CA TRP A 94 -8.14 19.39 -4.22
C TRP A 94 -7.32 20.45 -4.97
N SER A 95 -6.37 19.99 -5.78
CA SER A 95 -5.68 20.80 -6.78
C SER A 95 -5.19 19.92 -7.92
N LEU A 96 -5.05 20.47 -9.13
CA LEU A 96 -4.51 19.72 -10.28
C LEU A 96 -3.10 19.19 -9.98
N LEU A 97 -2.30 19.96 -9.24
CA LEU A 97 -0.96 19.55 -8.81
C LEU A 97 -1.03 18.32 -7.89
N ASN A 98 -1.88 18.35 -6.86
CA ASN A 98 -2.05 17.24 -5.92
C ASN A 98 -2.61 16.00 -6.61
N ALA A 99 -3.56 16.16 -7.52
CA ALA A 99 -4.10 15.07 -8.33
C ALA A 99 -3.01 14.44 -9.22
N GLY A 100 -2.17 15.26 -9.87
CA GLY A 100 -1.04 14.79 -10.66
C GLY A 100 -0.03 13.97 -9.84
N ILE A 101 0.29 14.43 -8.62
CA ILE A 101 1.13 13.69 -7.67
C ILE A 101 0.46 12.36 -7.29
N GLY A 102 -0.83 12.37 -6.97
CA GLY A 102 -1.60 11.16 -6.62
C GLY A 102 -1.58 10.11 -7.73
N VAL A 103 -1.76 10.52 -8.99
CA VAL A 103 -1.67 9.63 -10.15
C VAL A 103 -0.25 9.07 -10.30
N GLY A 104 0.78 9.92 -10.19
CA GLY A 104 2.18 9.49 -10.27
C GLY A 104 2.54 8.45 -9.22
N VAL A 105 2.15 8.68 -7.96
CA VAL A 105 2.36 7.72 -6.86
C VAL A 105 1.59 6.42 -7.11
N THR A 106 0.35 6.51 -7.61
CA THR A 106 -0.46 5.33 -7.95
C THR A 106 0.22 4.48 -9.02
N ALA A 107 0.76 5.09 -10.07
CA ALA A 107 1.49 4.38 -11.12
C ALA A 107 2.74 3.66 -10.58
N VAL A 108 3.52 4.33 -9.71
CA VAL A 108 4.71 3.72 -9.08
C VAL A 108 4.32 2.52 -8.21
N ILE A 109 3.23 2.62 -7.44
CA ILE A 109 2.73 1.51 -6.61
C ILE A 109 2.28 0.33 -7.49
N LEU A 110 1.62 0.58 -8.62
CA LEU A 110 1.20 -0.49 -9.53
C LEU A 110 2.39 -1.20 -10.18
N ILE A 111 3.42 -0.46 -10.61
CA ILE A 111 4.66 -1.04 -11.14
C ILE A 111 5.35 -1.89 -10.06
N ARG A 112 5.38 -1.40 -8.82
CA ARG A 112 5.92 -2.11 -7.66
C ARG A 112 5.22 -3.43 -7.40
N ILE A 113 3.88 -3.39 -7.38
CA ILE A 113 3.04 -4.59 -7.21
C ILE A 113 3.36 -5.60 -8.29
N ALA A 114 3.39 -5.19 -9.56
CA ALA A 114 3.70 -6.11 -10.66
C ALA A 114 5.08 -6.77 -10.49
N ALA A 115 6.11 -6.00 -10.12
CA ALA A 115 7.45 -6.55 -9.87
C ALA A 115 7.49 -7.50 -8.66
N GLU A 116 6.72 -7.20 -7.62
CA GLU A 116 6.62 -8.02 -6.41
C GLU A 116 5.88 -9.33 -6.68
N GLU A 117 4.75 -9.29 -7.41
CA GLU A 117 4.02 -10.51 -7.77
C GLU A 117 4.86 -11.43 -8.67
N THR A 118 5.64 -10.90 -9.62
CA THR A 118 6.54 -11.71 -10.44
C THR A 118 7.58 -12.44 -9.58
N LEU A 119 8.15 -11.77 -8.57
CA LEU A 119 9.05 -12.43 -7.63
C LEU A 119 8.36 -13.46 -6.75
N LEU A 120 7.16 -13.16 -6.26
CA LEU A 120 6.40 -14.06 -5.40
C LEU A 120 5.98 -15.32 -6.15
N GLN A 121 5.56 -15.18 -7.42
CA GLN A 121 5.29 -16.31 -8.31
C GLN A 121 6.52 -17.18 -8.54
N ALA A 122 7.70 -16.57 -8.72
CA ALA A 122 8.96 -17.31 -8.90
C ALA A 122 9.46 -17.97 -7.60
N SER A 123 9.11 -17.43 -6.43
CA SER A 123 9.63 -17.89 -5.13
C SER A 123 8.70 -18.87 -4.42
N TYR A 124 7.39 -18.80 -4.67
CA TYR A 124 6.38 -19.58 -3.95
C TYR A 124 5.43 -20.30 -4.93
N PRO A 125 5.49 -21.64 -5.02
CA PRO A 125 4.62 -22.43 -5.89
C PRO A 125 3.12 -22.23 -5.61
N ASP A 126 2.76 -22.05 -4.33
CA ASP A 126 1.36 -21.88 -3.89
C ASP A 126 0.80 -20.48 -4.18
N TYR A 127 1.61 -19.56 -4.72
CA TYR A 127 1.21 -18.16 -4.90
C TYR A 127 0.06 -18.00 -5.89
N LEU A 128 0.02 -18.80 -6.95
CA LEU A 128 -1.08 -18.74 -7.92
C LEU A 128 -2.42 -19.15 -7.29
N ALA A 129 -2.42 -20.17 -6.42
CA ALA A 129 -3.62 -20.60 -5.70
C ALA A 129 -4.10 -19.54 -4.71
N TYR A 130 -3.17 -18.86 -4.03
CA TYR A 130 -3.47 -17.72 -3.17
C TYR A 130 -3.98 -16.51 -3.97
N ALA A 131 -3.37 -16.20 -5.11
CA ALA A 131 -3.78 -15.09 -5.96
C ALA A 131 -5.17 -15.30 -6.58
N GLY A 132 -5.58 -16.55 -6.83
CA GLY A 132 -6.93 -16.88 -7.28
C GLY A 132 -8.03 -16.61 -6.23
N GLN A 133 -7.68 -16.60 -4.95
CA GLN A 133 -8.62 -16.44 -3.83
C GLN A 133 -8.66 -15.01 -3.26
N THR A 134 -7.78 -14.12 -3.73
CA THR A 134 -7.59 -12.79 -3.17
C THR A 134 -7.69 -11.70 -4.25
N LYS A 135 -7.95 -10.47 -3.83
CA LYS A 135 -7.92 -9.28 -4.71
C LYS A 135 -6.55 -8.60 -4.66
N ARG A 136 -6.17 -7.83 -5.67
CA ARG A 136 -4.85 -7.19 -5.73
C ARG A 136 -4.75 -5.98 -4.80
N LEU A 137 -5.74 -5.06 -4.87
CA LEU A 137 -5.71 -3.79 -4.12
C LEU A 137 -7.05 -3.42 -3.49
N VAL A 138 -8.17 -3.52 -4.21
CA VAL A 138 -9.49 -3.14 -3.70
C VAL A 138 -10.49 -4.23 -4.09
N PRO A 139 -11.45 -4.60 -3.23
CA PRO A 139 -12.59 -5.38 -3.68
C PRO A 139 -13.21 -4.69 -4.90
N PHE A 140 -13.37 -5.40 -6.02
CA PHE A 140 -13.97 -4.93 -7.29
C PHE A 140 -13.10 -4.09 -8.24
N LEU A 141 -11.87 -3.71 -7.87
CA LEU A 141 -10.88 -3.13 -8.79
C LEU A 141 -9.59 -3.96 -8.73
N PHE A 142 -9.56 -4.97 -9.61
CA PHE A 142 -8.53 -6.01 -9.77
C PHE A 142 -8.30 -6.90 -8.54
#